data_AF-A0A9K3LJ11-F1
#
_entry.id   AF-A0A9K3LJ11-F1
#
_cell.length_a   1.000
_cell.length_b   1.000
_cell.length_c   1.000
_cell.angle_alpha   90.00
_cell.angle_beta   90.00
_cell.angle_gamma   90.00
#
_symmetry.space_group_name_H-M   'P 1'
#
loop_
_entity.id
_entity.type
_entity.pdbx_description
1 polymer ?
#
loop_
_entity_poly.entity_id
_entity_poly.type
_entity_poly.pdbx_seq_one_letter_code
_entity_poly.pdbx_strand_id
1 'polypeptide(L)'
;MLRFLLPLLFHLFGLGCLALPLQTNIFQRQSECLYDTFDADEHVTISVIILSGSPLKATVALEGPFATPDEDTGAMLFQKAQEFDNGNKPNGHLSFIEVVDFEHLNVDIPDDDEHSDEKNNNDDILKTPIDPNDPDADQKRRERRERQRQKFLEEKQKREERKLAQLKKVRQDGEPFVHTVKINRPGWYRMCVTSSWSQILAEMEMRKESDLGGLDEDGHVKSYEEQRLLVEDEELERDTASEEGITDEDFKETRERVKDLRRLLNEIQSLQQRERRRLTVHAETNEHSHSRMVLSSLMETLLFMGVTGFQVYTIRKWFSGAPALGR
;
A
#
# COMPACT_ATOMS: atom_id res chain seq x y z
N MET A 1 -9.88 -20.91 -57.60
CA MET A 1 -8.69 -21.29 -56.81
C MET A 1 -8.35 -20.19 -55.79
N LEU A 2 -9.29 -19.78 -54.92
CA LEU A 2 -9.04 -18.70 -53.94
C LEU A 2 -10.03 -18.81 -52.75
N ARG A 3 -10.11 -19.99 -52.12
CA ARG A 3 -11.02 -20.25 -50.99
C ARG A 3 -10.40 -21.04 -49.82
N PHE A 4 -9.08 -21.20 -49.79
CA PHE A 4 -8.40 -22.06 -48.80
C PHE A 4 -7.43 -21.35 -47.83
N LEU A 5 -7.38 -20.01 -47.81
CA LEU A 5 -6.41 -19.25 -46.98
C LEU A 5 -7.00 -18.53 -45.76
N LEU A 6 -8.30 -18.64 -45.47
CA LEU A 6 -8.91 -17.91 -44.35
C LEU A 6 -8.90 -18.56 -42.95
N PRO A 7 -8.69 -19.88 -42.72
CA PRO A 7 -8.79 -20.42 -41.36
C PRO A 7 -7.52 -20.25 -40.51
N LEU A 8 -6.38 -19.86 -41.08
CA LEU A 8 -5.12 -19.68 -40.33
C LEU A 8 -5.00 -18.31 -39.61
N LEU A 9 -5.87 -17.35 -39.91
CA LEU A 9 -5.82 -16.00 -39.32
C LEU A 9 -6.65 -15.87 -38.03
N PHE A 10 -7.48 -16.86 -37.69
CA PHE A 10 -8.33 -16.81 -36.48
C PHE A 10 -7.66 -17.36 -35.21
N HIS A 11 -6.53 -18.07 -35.32
CA HIS A 11 -5.77 -18.55 -34.15
C HIS A 11 -4.78 -17.54 -33.57
N LEU A 12 -4.53 -16.42 -34.26
CA LEU A 12 -3.60 -15.37 -33.81
C LEU A 12 -4.26 -14.26 -32.97
N PHE A 13 -5.59 -14.29 -32.79
CA PHE A 13 -6.32 -13.30 -31.98
C PHE A 13 -6.81 -13.85 -30.63
N GLY A 14 -6.35 -15.04 -30.23
CA GLY A 14 -6.38 -15.47 -28.83
C GLY A 14 -5.35 -14.74 -27.98
N LEU A 15 -5.18 -13.42 -28.19
CA LEU A 15 -4.44 -12.56 -27.30
C LEU A 15 -5.17 -12.64 -25.95
N GLY A 16 -4.58 -13.39 -25.03
CA GLY A 16 -5.01 -13.48 -23.65
C GLY A 16 -5.33 -12.08 -23.16
N CYS A 17 -6.53 -11.93 -22.61
CA CYS A 17 -6.92 -10.70 -21.95
C CYS A 17 -5.91 -10.52 -20.81
N LEU A 18 -4.88 -9.71 -21.05
CA LEU A 18 -3.91 -9.35 -20.03
C LEU A 18 -4.74 -8.71 -18.93
N ALA A 19 -4.91 -9.42 -17.82
CA ALA A 19 -5.64 -8.95 -16.66
C ALA A 19 -4.86 -7.76 -16.10
N LEU A 20 -5.17 -6.58 -16.62
CA LEU A 20 -4.65 -5.34 -16.10
C LEU A 20 -5.25 -5.15 -14.72
N PRO A 21 -4.45 -4.81 -13.69
CA PRO A 21 -4.98 -4.52 -12.38
C PRO A 21 -6.08 -3.46 -12.49
N LEU A 22 -7.26 -3.77 -11.96
CA LEU A 22 -8.40 -2.87 -12.07
C LEU A 22 -8.25 -1.78 -11.01
N GLN A 23 -7.82 -0.60 -11.45
CA GLN A 23 -7.88 0.62 -10.65
C GLN A 23 -9.31 1.14 -10.69
N THR A 24 -9.97 1.14 -9.54
CA THR A 24 -11.33 1.63 -9.41
C THR A 24 -11.42 2.74 -8.36
N ASN A 25 -12.29 3.71 -8.64
CA ASN A 25 -12.53 4.82 -7.76
C ASN A 25 -13.79 4.56 -6.95
N ILE A 26 -13.62 4.34 -5.65
CA ILE A 26 -14.68 3.94 -4.72
C ILE A 26 -15.11 5.17 -3.93
N PHE A 27 -16.32 5.67 -4.18
CA PHE A 27 -16.85 6.84 -3.48
C PHE A 27 -17.14 6.55 -1.99
N GLN A 28 -17.30 7.61 -1.20
CA GLN A 28 -17.59 7.54 0.23
C GLN A 28 -18.79 6.63 0.55
N ARG A 29 -18.60 5.65 1.43
CA ARG A 29 -19.62 4.67 1.86
C ARG A 29 -20.21 3.84 0.72
N GLN A 30 -19.50 3.75 -0.40
CA GLN A 30 -19.82 2.84 -1.48
C GLN A 30 -18.87 1.65 -1.46
N SER A 31 -19.32 0.58 -2.10
CA SER A 31 -18.57 -0.66 -2.28
C SER A 31 -18.45 -0.94 -3.76
N GLU A 32 -17.24 -1.22 -4.23
CA GLU A 32 -16.98 -1.77 -5.56
C GLU A 32 -16.64 -3.25 -5.43
N CYS A 33 -17.17 -4.08 -6.33
CA CYS A 33 -17.00 -5.53 -6.25
C CYS A 33 -16.50 -6.12 -7.57
N LEU A 34 -15.50 -7.02 -7.48
CA LEU A 34 -15.14 -7.94 -8.55
C LEU A 34 -15.93 -9.24 -8.38
N TYR A 35 -16.41 -9.79 -9.48
CA TYR A 35 -17.18 -11.03 -9.53
C TYR A 35 -16.43 -12.04 -10.38
N ASP A 36 -16.29 -13.26 -9.86
CA ASP A 36 -15.64 -14.32 -10.60
C ASP A 36 -16.18 -15.70 -10.21
N THR A 37 -16.00 -16.68 -11.10
CA THR A 37 -16.37 -18.08 -10.87
C THR A 37 -15.17 -18.89 -10.42
N PHE A 38 -15.36 -19.75 -9.43
CA PHE A 38 -14.32 -20.66 -8.96
C PHE A 38 -14.80 -22.10 -8.94
N ASP A 39 -13.85 -23.01 -9.12
CA ASP A 39 -14.07 -24.43 -9.00
C ASP A 39 -13.93 -24.91 -7.54
N ALA A 40 -14.38 -26.14 -7.27
CA ALA A 40 -14.21 -26.75 -5.97
C ALA A 40 -12.74 -27.07 -5.72
N ASP A 41 -12.31 -26.94 -4.45
CA ASP A 41 -10.96 -27.23 -3.98
C ASP A 41 -9.84 -26.34 -4.55
N GLU A 42 -10.19 -25.27 -5.28
CA GLU A 42 -9.25 -24.32 -5.86
C GLU A 42 -8.76 -23.28 -4.85
N HIS A 43 -7.49 -22.85 -4.91
CA HIS A 43 -7.03 -21.70 -4.14
C HIS A 43 -7.27 -20.39 -4.89
N VAL A 44 -7.79 -19.41 -4.17
CA VAL A 44 -8.03 -18.07 -4.68
C VAL A 44 -7.27 -17.08 -3.84
N THR A 45 -6.57 -16.17 -4.50
CA THR A 45 -5.85 -15.08 -3.85
C THR A 45 -6.45 -13.75 -4.24
N ILE A 46 -6.84 -12.97 -3.23
CA ILE A 46 -7.24 -11.58 -3.40
C ILE A 46 -6.07 -10.67 -3.08
N SER A 47 -5.93 -9.59 -3.84
CA SER A 47 -4.92 -8.56 -3.66
C SER A 47 -5.61 -7.19 -3.73
N VAL A 48 -5.43 -6.38 -2.68
CA VAL A 48 -6.01 -5.04 -2.60
C VAL A 48 -4.94 -4.05 -2.15
N ILE A 49 -4.77 -2.98 -2.92
CA ILE A 49 -3.91 -1.85 -2.54
C ILE A 49 -4.68 -0.54 -2.66
N ILE A 50 -4.68 0.25 -1.59
CA ILE A 50 -5.27 1.59 -1.62
C ILE A 50 -4.20 2.55 -2.13
N LEU A 51 -4.42 3.07 -3.33
CA LEU A 51 -3.51 4.01 -3.97
C LEU A 51 -3.69 5.40 -3.36
N SER A 52 -4.94 5.86 -3.26
CA SER A 52 -5.29 7.21 -2.82
C SER A 52 -6.53 7.27 -1.90
N GLY A 53 -6.65 8.34 -1.13
CA GLY A 53 -7.81 8.63 -0.27
C GLY A 53 -7.44 8.94 1.19
N SER A 54 -8.36 9.54 1.94
CA SER A 54 -8.12 9.93 3.34
C SER A 54 -9.36 9.70 4.22
N PRO A 55 -9.38 8.67 5.06
CA PRO A 55 -8.24 7.81 5.40
C PRO A 55 -7.89 6.77 4.32
N LEU A 56 -6.63 6.32 4.28
CA LEU A 56 -6.19 5.16 3.49
C LEU A 56 -6.70 3.86 4.12
N LYS A 57 -8.01 3.76 4.30
CA LYS A 57 -8.65 2.68 5.06
C LYS A 57 -9.89 2.19 4.33
N ALA A 58 -9.92 0.89 4.06
CA ALA A 58 -11.02 0.22 3.41
C ALA A 58 -11.37 -1.08 4.15
N THR A 59 -12.60 -1.55 3.94
CA THR A 59 -12.99 -2.90 4.35
C THR A 59 -13.00 -3.79 3.13
N VAL A 60 -12.18 -4.82 3.12
CA VAL A 60 -12.13 -5.84 2.07
C VAL A 60 -13.00 -7.00 2.52
N ALA A 61 -13.87 -7.47 1.64
CA ALA A 61 -14.71 -8.62 1.88
C ALA A 61 -14.64 -9.60 0.71
N LEU A 62 -14.51 -10.89 1.00
CA LEU A 62 -14.63 -11.98 0.02
C LEU A 62 -15.78 -12.88 0.44
N GLU A 63 -16.80 -12.97 -0.42
CA GLU A 63 -18.04 -13.69 -0.11
C GLU A 63 -18.48 -14.58 -1.28
N GLY A 64 -19.05 -15.74 -0.95
CA GLY A 64 -19.66 -16.65 -1.92
C GLY A 64 -19.78 -18.09 -1.43
N PRO A 65 -20.21 -19.04 -2.26
CA PRO A 65 -20.78 -18.79 -3.58
C PRO A 65 -22.17 -18.17 -3.42
N PHE A 66 -22.48 -17.11 -4.17
CA PHE A 66 -23.83 -16.49 -4.18
C PHE A 66 -24.70 -17.01 -5.35
N ALA A 67 -24.08 -17.59 -6.38
CA ALA A 67 -24.76 -18.27 -7.48
C ALA A 67 -24.00 -19.54 -7.91
N THR A 68 -24.68 -20.46 -8.57
CA THR A 68 -24.09 -21.67 -9.16
C THR A 68 -23.31 -21.34 -10.44
N PRO A 69 -22.29 -22.14 -10.82
CA PRO A 69 -21.45 -21.84 -11.99
C PRO A 69 -22.23 -21.84 -13.31
N ASP A 70 -23.38 -22.54 -13.37
CA ASP A 70 -24.26 -22.60 -14.56
C ASP A 70 -25.02 -21.29 -14.83
N GLU A 71 -25.06 -20.36 -13.87
CA GLU A 71 -25.75 -19.07 -14.02
C GLU A 71 -24.80 -18.06 -14.69
N ASP A 72 -24.99 -17.78 -15.98
CA ASP A 72 -24.13 -16.88 -16.76
C ASP A 72 -24.76 -15.51 -17.04
N THR A 73 -26.05 -15.38 -16.77
CA THR A 73 -26.82 -14.18 -17.14
C THR A 73 -26.69 -13.10 -16.07
N GLY A 74 -26.20 -11.92 -16.44
CA GLY A 74 -25.96 -10.81 -15.49
C GLY A 74 -27.19 -10.41 -14.65
N ALA A 75 -28.41 -10.51 -15.20
CA ALA A 75 -29.64 -10.25 -14.44
C ALA A 75 -29.90 -11.29 -13.34
N MET A 76 -29.65 -12.56 -13.62
CA MET A 76 -29.77 -13.66 -12.64
C MET A 76 -28.71 -13.53 -11.56
N LEU A 77 -27.46 -13.22 -11.94
CA LEU A 77 -26.37 -12.97 -11.00
C LEU A 77 -26.68 -11.79 -10.07
N PHE A 78 -27.20 -10.69 -10.60
CA PHE A 78 -27.62 -9.54 -9.80
C PHE A 78 -28.73 -9.90 -8.80
N GLN A 79 -29.76 -10.63 -9.25
CA GLN A 79 -30.83 -11.09 -8.37
C GLN A 79 -30.30 -12.01 -7.26
N LYS A 80 -29.41 -12.96 -7.60
CA LYS A 80 -28.80 -13.90 -6.65
C LYS A 80 -27.90 -13.19 -5.63
N ALA A 81 -27.12 -12.21 -6.07
CA ALA A 81 -26.35 -11.36 -5.18
C ALA A 81 -27.26 -10.62 -4.19
N GLN A 82 -28.38 -10.06 -4.65
CA GLN A 82 -29.36 -9.40 -3.79
C GLN A 82 -30.02 -10.36 -2.79
N GLU A 83 -30.37 -11.59 -3.21
CA GLU A 83 -30.89 -12.64 -2.32
C GLU A 83 -29.86 -13.00 -1.23
N PHE A 84 -28.58 -13.11 -1.60
CA PHE A 84 -27.47 -13.38 -0.67
C PHE A 84 -27.30 -12.24 0.34
N ASP A 85 -27.38 -10.97 -0.11
CA ASP A 85 -27.32 -9.77 0.74
C ASP A 85 -28.48 -9.70 1.73
N ASN A 86 -29.66 -10.17 1.34
CA ASN A 86 -30.84 -10.25 2.21
C ASN A 86 -30.75 -11.38 3.25
N GLY A 87 -29.64 -12.11 3.31
CA GLY A 87 -29.37 -13.16 4.30
C GLY A 87 -29.71 -14.57 3.83
N ASN A 88 -30.13 -14.78 2.58
CA ASN A 88 -30.34 -16.11 2.02
C ASN A 88 -29.00 -16.73 1.58
N LYS A 89 -28.12 -17.00 2.55
CA LYS A 89 -26.78 -17.52 2.30
C LYS A 89 -26.80 -19.06 2.29
N PRO A 90 -26.23 -19.73 1.28
CA PRO A 90 -26.14 -21.19 1.28
C PRO A 90 -25.31 -21.69 2.47
N ASN A 91 -25.61 -22.90 2.94
CA ASN A 91 -24.84 -23.53 4.01
C ASN A 91 -23.37 -23.66 3.58
N GLY A 92 -22.41 -23.29 4.43
CA GLY A 92 -20.99 -23.36 4.08
C GLY A 92 -20.54 -22.30 3.07
N HIS A 93 -21.22 -21.15 3.00
CA HIS A 93 -20.70 -19.99 2.32
C HIS A 93 -19.40 -19.50 2.98
N LEU A 94 -18.49 -19.02 2.17
CA LEU A 94 -17.34 -18.25 2.57
C LEU A 94 -17.78 -16.81 2.84
N SER A 95 -17.39 -16.26 3.99
CA SER A 95 -17.49 -14.84 4.29
C SER A 95 -16.23 -14.46 5.05
N PHE A 96 -15.38 -13.70 4.37
CA PHE A 96 -14.17 -13.13 4.91
C PHE A 96 -14.32 -11.62 4.86
N ILE A 97 -14.06 -10.94 5.98
CA ILE A 97 -14.14 -9.49 6.07
C ILE A 97 -12.96 -9.02 6.90
N GLU A 98 -12.11 -8.18 6.32
CA GLU A 98 -10.95 -7.60 6.98
C GLU A 98 -10.89 -6.10 6.72
N VAL A 99 -10.53 -5.36 7.77
CA VAL A 99 -10.30 -3.91 7.66
C VAL A 99 -8.84 -3.71 7.33
N VAL A 100 -8.59 -3.25 6.11
CA VAL A 100 -7.24 -2.91 5.67
C VAL A 100 -7.03 -1.43 5.97
N ASP A 101 -6.11 -1.17 6.89
CA ASP A 101 -5.79 0.15 7.38
C ASP A 101 -4.34 0.46 7.02
N PHE A 102 -4.14 1.44 6.15
CA PHE A 102 -2.83 1.99 5.82
C PHE A 102 -2.64 3.38 6.44
N GLU A 103 -3.49 3.82 7.39
CA GLU A 103 -3.31 5.12 8.07
C GLU A 103 -1.98 5.21 8.81
N HIS A 104 -1.41 4.08 9.25
CA HIS A 104 -0.09 4.06 9.87
C HIS A 104 1.05 4.42 8.91
N LEU A 105 0.79 4.54 7.60
CA LEU A 105 1.72 5.16 6.65
C LEU A 105 1.82 6.68 6.82
N ASN A 106 0.76 7.32 7.33
CA ASN A 106 0.76 8.74 7.68
C ASN A 106 1.46 8.96 9.02
N VAL A 107 2.61 8.33 9.25
CA VAL A 107 3.44 8.69 10.39
C VAL A 107 3.90 10.12 10.13
N ASP A 108 3.23 11.07 10.77
CA ASP A 108 3.78 12.40 10.99
C ASP A 108 5.17 12.15 11.56
N ILE A 109 6.21 12.39 10.74
CA ILE A 109 7.59 12.32 11.22
C ILE A 109 7.60 13.37 12.32
N PRO A 110 7.68 12.97 13.61
CA PRO A 110 7.70 13.94 14.66
C PRO A 110 8.89 14.84 14.33
N ASP A 111 8.62 16.14 14.17
CA ASP A 111 9.67 17.10 13.94
C ASP A 111 10.73 16.80 14.99
N ASP A 112 11.94 16.48 14.54
CA ASP A 112 13.08 16.03 15.36
C ASP A 112 13.52 17.10 16.41
N ASP A 113 12.71 18.14 16.59
CA ASP A 113 12.85 19.28 17.48
C ASP A 113 12.17 19.06 18.84
N GLU A 114 11.38 17.99 19.02
CA GLU A 114 11.03 17.51 20.36
C GLU A 114 12.26 16.81 20.97
N HIS A 115 13.18 17.66 21.45
CA HIS A 115 14.13 17.34 22.50
C HIS A 115 13.38 16.72 23.67
N SER A 116 13.15 15.40 23.59
CA SER A 116 12.90 14.59 24.76
C SER A 116 14.20 14.59 25.56
N ASP A 117 14.37 15.68 26.30
CA ASP A 117 15.19 15.78 27.49
C ASP A 117 14.60 14.79 28.52
N GLU A 118 14.59 13.50 28.21
CA GLU A 118 14.67 12.46 29.22
C GLU A 118 15.98 12.74 29.93
N LYS A 119 15.89 13.60 30.95
CA LYS A 119 16.96 14.02 31.82
C LYS A 119 17.52 12.76 32.44
N ASN A 120 18.48 12.17 31.77
CA ASN A 120 19.26 11.11 32.33
C ASN A 120 20.02 11.78 33.48
N ASN A 121 19.63 11.51 34.72
CA ASN A 121 20.11 12.20 35.93
C ASN A 121 21.65 12.17 36.09
N ASN A 122 22.34 11.37 35.26
CA ASN A 122 23.80 11.32 35.18
C ASN A 122 24.43 12.49 34.41
N ASP A 123 23.64 13.37 33.78
CA ASP A 123 24.15 14.50 33.00
C ASP A 123 24.57 15.70 33.87
N ASP A 124 24.19 15.72 35.15
CA ASP A 124 24.52 16.81 36.05
C ASP A 124 26.02 16.83 36.41
N ILE A 125 26.71 15.68 36.40
CA ILE A 125 28.18 15.59 36.55
C ILE A 125 28.90 16.27 35.38
N LEU A 126 28.26 16.32 34.22
CA LEU A 126 28.79 16.95 33.01
C LEU A 126 28.54 18.46 32.95
N LYS A 127 27.86 19.06 33.93
CA LYS A 127 27.59 20.51 34.00
C LYS A 127 28.46 21.24 35.02
N THR A 128 29.06 20.54 35.98
CA THR A 128 29.94 21.16 36.98
C THR A 128 31.16 21.84 36.32
N PRO A 129 31.46 23.11 36.65
CA PRO A 129 32.68 23.78 36.21
C PRO A 129 33.92 23.01 36.69
N ILE A 130 34.94 22.89 35.84
CA ILE A 130 36.22 22.30 36.22
C ILE A 130 37.06 23.41 36.85
N ASP A 131 37.54 23.19 38.08
CA ASP A 131 38.45 24.13 38.76
C ASP A 131 39.77 24.22 37.98
N PRO A 132 40.21 25.41 37.54
CA PRO A 132 41.47 25.58 36.81
C PRO A 132 42.73 25.29 37.64
N ASN A 133 42.64 25.23 38.97
CA ASN A 133 43.78 24.97 39.85
C ASN A 133 43.98 23.47 40.17
N ASP A 134 43.09 22.60 39.69
CA ASP A 134 43.22 21.16 39.86
C ASP A 134 44.38 20.64 38.99
N PRO A 135 45.36 19.90 39.54
CA PRO A 135 46.48 19.34 38.76
C PRO A 135 46.01 18.42 37.62
N ASP A 136 44.79 17.87 37.72
CA ASP A 136 44.19 16.99 36.73
C ASP A 136 43.19 17.71 35.78
N ALA A 137 43.11 19.05 35.83
CA ALA A 137 42.13 19.83 35.08
C ALA A 137 42.16 19.54 33.57
N ASP A 138 43.35 19.38 32.98
CA ASP A 138 43.51 19.09 31.56
C ASP A 138 43.03 17.69 31.17
N GLN A 139 43.26 16.69 32.03
CA GLN A 139 42.78 15.33 31.82
C GLN A 139 41.25 15.29 31.90
N LYS A 140 40.66 15.95 32.91
CA LYS A 140 39.20 16.07 33.08
C LYS A 140 38.55 16.79 31.89
N ARG A 141 39.21 17.81 31.32
CA ARG A 141 38.74 18.50 30.11
C ARG A 141 38.74 17.60 28.87
N ARG A 142 39.78 16.77 28.68
CA ARG A 142 39.85 15.81 27.57
C ARG A 142 38.76 14.75 27.69
N GLU A 143 38.62 14.15 28.87
CA GLU A 143 37.60 13.14 29.14
C GLU A 143 36.17 13.69 28.93
N ARG A 144 35.91 14.94 29.36
CA ARG A 144 34.62 15.61 29.13
C ARG A 144 34.30 15.75 27.64
N ARG A 145 35.28 16.13 26.82
CA ARG A 145 35.12 16.26 25.35
C ARG A 145 34.89 14.91 24.69
N GLU A 146 35.59 13.86 25.12
CA GLU A 146 35.42 12.51 24.59
C GLU A 146 34.03 11.95 24.92
N ARG A 147 33.57 12.09 26.17
CA ARG A 147 32.21 11.69 26.56
C ARG A 147 31.13 12.47 25.80
N GLN A 148 31.31 13.78 25.58
CA GLN A 148 30.38 14.58 24.76
C GLN A 148 30.35 14.11 23.30
N ARG A 149 31.51 13.79 22.72
CA ARG A 149 31.59 13.22 21.36
C ARG A 149 30.92 11.85 21.28
N GLN A 150 31.12 10.98 22.26
CA GLN A 150 30.48 9.67 22.31
C GLN A 150 28.95 9.79 22.41
N LYS A 151 28.43 10.64 23.31
CA LYS A 151 26.99 10.88 23.43
C LYS A 151 26.39 11.42 22.13
N PHE A 152 27.04 12.38 21.49
CA PHE A 152 26.59 12.92 20.22
C PHE A 152 26.57 11.86 19.11
N LEU A 153 27.59 10.99 19.05
CA LEU A 153 27.63 9.90 18.08
C LEU A 153 26.55 8.85 18.34
N GLU A 154 26.31 8.49 19.60
CA GLU A 154 25.26 7.55 20.02
C GLU A 154 23.87 8.10 19.70
N GLU A 155 23.61 9.37 20.01
CA GLU A 155 22.36 10.04 19.67
C GLU A 155 22.13 10.11 18.16
N LYS A 156 23.19 10.40 17.39
CA LYS A 156 23.14 10.36 15.92
C LYS A 156 22.82 8.96 15.40
N GLN A 157 23.48 7.91 15.93
CA GLN A 157 23.22 6.52 15.54
C GLN A 157 21.78 6.11 15.88
N LYS A 158 21.29 6.44 17.08
CA LYS A 158 19.90 6.16 17.48
C LYS A 158 18.90 6.86 16.58
N ARG A 159 19.17 8.08 16.14
CA ARG A 159 18.34 8.82 15.18
C ARG A 159 18.37 8.18 13.79
N GLU A 160 19.52 7.72 13.32
CA GLU A 160 19.66 6.98 12.07
C GLU A 160 18.96 5.61 12.12
N GLU A 161 19.06 4.88 13.22
CA GLU A 161 18.36 3.61 13.45
C GLU A 161 16.84 3.79 13.51
N ARG A 162 16.35 4.83 14.19
CA ARG A 162 14.92 5.18 14.20
C ARG A 162 14.42 5.51 12.80
N LYS A 163 15.19 6.29 12.03
CA LYS A 163 14.87 6.60 10.62
C LYS A 163 14.87 5.34 9.75
N LEU A 164 15.84 4.45 9.94
CA LEU A 164 15.89 3.16 9.23
C LEU A 164 14.75 2.23 9.61
N ALA A 165 14.40 2.14 10.89
CA ALA A 165 13.27 1.33 11.37
C ALA A 165 11.94 1.87 10.84
N GLN A 166 11.78 3.19 10.81
CA GLN A 166 10.61 3.85 10.23
C GLN A 166 10.55 3.64 8.73
N LEU A 167 11.66 3.79 8.00
CA LEU A 167 11.74 3.48 6.57
C LEU A 167 11.44 2.01 6.27
N LYS A 168 11.90 1.08 7.11
CA LYS A 168 11.58 -0.35 6.98
C LYS A 168 10.10 -0.62 7.21
N LYS A 169 9.49 0.01 8.21
CA LYS A 169 8.06 -0.08 8.49
C LYS A 169 7.26 0.43 7.28
N VAL A 170 7.54 1.66 6.84
CA VAL A 170 6.96 2.27 5.64
C VAL A 170 7.16 1.41 4.37
N ARG A 171 8.30 0.71 4.25
CA ARG A 171 8.58 -0.18 3.12
C ARG A 171 7.68 -1.43 3.12
N GLN A 172 7.38 -1.99 4.28
CA GLN A 172 6.44 -3.13 4.41
C GLN A 172 5.00 -2.69 4.17
N ASP A 173 4.68 -1.46 4.54
CA ASP A 173 3.31 -0.94 4.51
C ASP A 173 2.81 -0.53 3.10
N GLY A 174 3.69 -0.50 2.09
CA GLY A 174 3.32 -0.28 0.68
C GLY A 174 3.01 -1.56 -0.09
N GLU A 175 3.04 -2.72 0.57
CA GLU A 175 2.71 -3.99 -0.05
C GLU A 175 1.18 -4.15 -0.14
N PRO A 176 0.67 -4.75 -1.24
CA PRO A 176 -0.76 -5.01 -1.34
C PRO A 176 -1.20 -5.93 -0.21
N PHE A 177 -2.41 -5.72 0.30
CA PHE A 177 -3.05 -6.68 1.17
C PHE A 177 -3.34 -7.95 0.36
N VAL A 178 -2.69 -9.06 0.71
CA VAL A 178 -2.86 -10.34 0.03
C VAL A 178 -3.50 -11.34 0.98
N HIS A 179 -4.55 -12.01 0.53
CA HIS A 179 -5.19 -13.08 1.28
C HIS A 179 -5.53 -14.25 0.36
N THR A 180 -5.11 -15.46 0.75
CA THR A 180 -5.38 -16.69 -0.01
C THR A 180 -6.29 -17.61 0.77
N VAL A 181 -7.32 -18.11 0.09
CA VAL A 181 -8.31 -19.00 0.67
C VAL A 181 -8.55 -20.17 -0.26
N LYS A 182 -8.76 -21.36 0.32
CA LYS A 182 -9.19 -22.54 -0.44
C LYS A 182 -10.72 -22.55 -0.57
N ILE A 183 -11.21 -22.68 -1.80
CA ILE A 183 -12.62 -22.69 -2.14
C ILE A 183 -13.22 -24.06 -1.88
N ASN A 184 -14.20 -24.14 -0.99
CA ASN A 184 -14.83 -25.41 -0.63
C ASN A 184 -15.96 -25.82 -1.60
N ARG A 185 -16.54 -24.87 -2.34
CA ARG A 185 -17.69 -25.10 -3.21
C ARG A 185 -17.59 -24.30 -4.50
N PRO A 186 -17.92 -24.89 -5.66
CA PRO A 186 -17.86 -24.18 -6.91
C PRO A 186 -19.01 -23.17 -7.00
N GLY A 187 -18.79 -22.07 -7.71
CA GLY A 187 -19.81 -21.06 -7.95
C GLY A 187 -19.25 -19.66 -8.10
N TRP A 188 -20.14 -18.67 -8.09
CA TRP A 188 -19.79 -17.26 -8.20
C TRP A 188 -19.47 -16.66 -6.84
N TYR A 189 -18.31 -16.02 -6.77
CA TYR A 189 -17.82 -15.30 -5.59
C TYR A 189 -17.63 -13.83 -5.95
N ARG A 190 -17.66 -12.99 -4.93
CA ARG A 190 -17.39 -11.56 -5.07
C ARG A 190 -16.37 -11.10 -4.06
N MET A 191 -15.42 -10.29 -4.51
CA MET A 191 -14.54 -9.51 -3.64
C MET A 191 -14.99 -8.06 -3.71
N CYS A 192 -15.44 -7.54 -2.58
CA CYS A 192 -15.87 -6.17 -2.44
C CYS A 192 -14.86 -5.37 -1.63
N VAL A 193 -14.59 -4.14 -2.05
CA VAL A 193 -13.83 -3.16 -1.27
C VAL A 193 -14.78 -2.02 -0.95
N THR A 194 -14.97 -1.78 0.34
CA THR A 194 -15.89 -0.75 0.84
C THR A 194 -15.09 0.41 1.43
N SER A 195 -15.35 1.61 0.92
CA SER A 195 -14.76 2.82 1.50
C SER A 195 -15.52 3.20 2.78
N SER A 196 -14.78 3.66 3.79
CA SER A 196 -15.35 3.92 5.10
C SER A 196 -15.94 5.34 5.18
N TRP A 197 -15.08 6.36 5.10
CA TRP A 197 -15.46 7.78 5.30
C TRP A 197 -15.11 8.69 4.14
N SER A 198 -14.25 8.26 3.21
CA SER A 198 -13.80 9.07 2.08
C SER A 198 -13.84 8.29 0.79
N GLN A 199 -13.78 9.02 -0.31
CA GLN A 199 -13.45 8.43 -1.60
C GLN A 199 -12.02 7.88 -1.56
N ILE A 200 -11.83 6.70 -2.14
CA ILE A 200 -10.52 6.05 -2.26
C ILE A 200 -10.31 5.57 -3.69
N LEU A 201 -9.07 5.59 -4.16
CA LEU A 201 -8.66 4.89 -5.38
C LEU A 201 -8.00 3.58 -4.94
N ALA A 202 -8.58 2.45 -5.31
CA ALA A 202 -8.06 1.14 -4.97
C ALA A 202 -7.72 0.35 -6.24
N GLU A 203 -6.61 -0.36 -6.20
CA GLU A 203 -6.29 -1.40 -7.17
C GLU A 203 -6.69 -2.75 -6.57
N MET A 204 -7.55 -3.46 -7.30
CA MET A 204 -8.20 -4.69 -6.87
C MET A 204 -7.85 -5.79 -7.87
N GLU A 205 -7.45 -6.95 -7.35
CA GLU A 205 -7.09 -8.10 -8.16
C GLU A 205 -7.54 -9.39 -7.47
N MET A 206 -8.03 -10.33 -8.27
CA MET A 206 -8.47 -11.64 -7.85
C MET A 206 -7.81 -12.67 -8.76
N ARG A 207 -7.14 -13.66 -8.16
CA ARG A 207 -6.28 -14.62 -8.85
C ARG A 207 -6.70 -16.05 -8.54
N LYS A 208 -6.75 -16.88 -9.57
CA LYS A 208 -7.14 -18.29 -9.55
C LYS A 208 -5.93 -19.20 -9.71
N GLU A 209 -5.87 -20.26 -8.92
CA GLU A 209 -4.82 -21.27 -9.04
C GLU A 209 -4.85 -21.96 -10.41
N SER A 210 -6.05 -22.24 -10.95
CA SER A 210 -6.21 -22.90 -12.25
C SER A 210 -5.67 -22.07 -13.42
N ASP A 211 -5.85 -20.75 -13.38
CA ASP A 211 -5.41 -19.84 -14.45
C ASP A 211 -3.90 -19.56 -14.38
N LEU A 212 -3.32 -19.53 -13.17
CA LEU A 212 -1.94 -19.07 -12.94
C LEU A 212 -0.96 -20.19 -12.58
N GLY A 213 -1.35 -21.45 -12.72
CA GLY A 213 -0.43 -22.58 -12.67
C GLY A 213 0.15 -22.87 -11.27
N GLY A 214 -0.66 -22.69 -10.22
CA GLY A 214 -0.33 -23.09 -8.86
C GLY A 214 -0.05 -21.96 -7.86
N LEU A 215 0.50 -22.35 -6.72
CA LEU A 215 0.89 -21.48 -5.62
C LEU A 215 2.38 -21.14 -5.66
N ASP A 216 2.74 -20.00 -5.09
CA ASP A 216 4.11 -19.56 -4.83
C ASP A 216 4.66 -20.18 -3.52
N GLU A 217 5.90 -19.79 -3.14
CA GLU A 217 6.56 -20.28 -1.93
C GLU A 217 5.86 -19.84 -0.64
N ASP A 218 5.14 -18.72 -0.68
CA ASP A 218 4.40 -18.13 0.44
C ASP A 218 2.97 -18.71 0.57
N GLY A 219 2.55 -19.53 -0.40
CA GLY A 219 1.23 -20.17 -0.43
C GLY A 219 0.14 -19.30 -1.05
N HIS A 220 0.51 -18.24 -1.75
CA HIS A 220 -0.39 -17.42 -2.55
C HIS A 220 -0.42 -17.90 -4.00
N VAL A 221 -1.52 -17.65 -4.71
CA VAL A 221 -1.57 -17.88 -6.17
C VAL A 221 -0.56 -16.93 -6.82
N LYS A 222 0.21 -17.38 -7.81
CA LYS A 222 1.22 -16.57 -8.51
C LYS A 222 0.63 -15.32 -9.14
N SER A 223 1.43 -14.27 -9.35
CA SER A 223 0.94 -13.05 -10.03
C SER A 223 0.89 -13.24 -11.55
N TYR A 224 0.07 -12.46 -12.27
CA TYR A 224 0.08 -12.50 -13.75
C TYR A 224 1.47 -12.15 -14.32
N GLU A 225 2.19 -11.24 -13.66
CA GLU A 225 3.55 -10.88 -14.07
C GLU A 225 4.49 -12.07 -13.89
N GLU A 226 4.47 -12.72 -12.73
CA GLU A 226 5.27 -13.91 -12.46
C GLU A 226 4.94 -15.06 -13.41
N GLN A 227 3.66 -15.32 -13.66
CA GLN A 227 3.24 -16.36 -14.60
C GLN A 227 3.71 -16.05 -16.02
N ARG A 228 3.65 -14.79 -16.45
CA ARG A 228 4.17 -14.38 -17.76
C ARG A 228 5.67 -14.67 -17.87
N LEU A 229 6.44 -14.40 -16.82
CA LEU A 229 7.87 -14.68 -16.80
C LEU A 229 8.17 -16.18 -16.86
N LEU A 230 7.38 -17.01 -16.17
CA LEU A 230 7.52 -18.47 -16.24
C LEU A 230 7.23 -19.00 -17.64
N VAL A 231 6.20 -18.47 -18.31
CA VAL A 231 5.86 -18.84 -19.70
C VAL A 231 6.94 -18.37 -20.67
N GLU A 232 7.41 -17.13 -20.54
CA GLU A 232 8.52 -16.60 -21.35
C GLU A 232 9.78 -17.46 -21.17
N ASP A 233 10.14 -17.80 -19.92
CA ASP A 233 11.26 -18.68 -19.63
C ASP A 233 11.08 -20.07 -20.29
N GLU A 234 9.89 -20.67 -20.22
CA GLU A 234 9.62 -21.96 -20.85
C GLU A 234 9.69 -21.91 -22.39
N GLU A 235 9.17 -20.86 -23.03
CA GLU A 235 9.26 -20.67 -24.49
C GLU A 235 10.71 -20.57 -24.94
N LEU A 236 11.52 -19.78 -24.24
CA LEU A 236 12.95 -19.65 -24.51
C LEU A 236 13.69 -20.98 -24.33
N GLU A 237 13.26 -21.78 -23.36
CA GLU A 237 13.84 -23.11 -23.16
C GLU A 237 13.51 -24.09 -24.29
N ARG A 238 12.32 -23.98 -24.89
CA ARG A 238 11.88 -24.79 -26.04
C ARG A 238 12.59 -24.38 -27.34
N ASP A 239 12.69 -23.08 -27.62
CA ASP A 239 13.34 -22.58 -28.83
C ASP A 239 14.81 -22.99 -28.89
N THR A 240 15.52 -22.82 -27.78
CA THR A 240 16.93 -23.21 -27.64
C THR A 240 17.16 -24.72 -27.70
N ALA A 241 16.21 -25.53 -27.24
CA ALA A 241 16.33 -27.00 -27.33
C ALA A 241 16.18 -27.53 -28.77
N SER A 242 15.60 -26.75 -29.69
CA SER A 242 15.33 -27.19 -31.06
C SER A 242 16.45 -26.88 -32.06
N GLU A 243 17.26 -25.84 -31.80
CA GLU A 243 18.28 -25.36 -32.75
C GLU A 243 19.67 -26.01 -32.60
N GLU A 244 20.01 -26.58 -31.45
CA GLU A 244 21.41 -26.94 -31.14
C GLU A 244 21.62 -28.45 -30.99
N GLY A 245 22.08 -29.09 -32.07
CA GLY A 245 22.72 -30.42 -32.06
C GLY A 245 24.25 -30.36 -31.92
N ILE A 246 24.79 -29.28 -31.34
CA ILE A 246 26.22 -28.97 -31.26
C ILE A 246 26.62 -28.83 -29.78
N THR A 247 27.68 -29.54 -29.38
CA THR A 247 28.18 -29.80 -28.02
C THR A 247 27.93 -28.72 -26.95
N ASP A 248 27.23 -29.13 -25.88
CA ASP A 248 26.39 -28.32 -24.97
C ASP A 248 27.06 -27.62 -23.77
N GLU A 249 28.35 -27.81 -23.49
CA GLU A 249 28.88 -27.46 -22.15
C GLU A 249 29.03 -25.94 -21.93
N ASP A 250 29.63 -25.21 -22.86
CA ASP A 250 29.83 -23.75 -22.73
C ASP A 250 28.51 -22.95 -22.93
N PHE A 251 27.57 -23.52 -23.70
CA PHE A 251 26.25 -22.92 -23.91
C PHE A 251 25.34 -23.06 -22.69
N LYS A 252 25.46 -24.15 -21.92
CA LYS A 252 24.73 -24.33 -20.65
C LYS A 252 25.09 -23.23 -19.65
N GLU A 253 26.37 -22.95 -19.45
CA GLU A 253 26.79 -21.90 -18.52
C GLU A 253 26.30 -20.51 -18.97
N THR A 254 26.41 -20.21 -20.27
CA THR A 254 25.92 -18.93 -20.81
C THR A 254 24.39 -18.81 -20.68
N ARG A 255 23.66 -19.90 -20.92
CA ARG A 255 22.19 -19.96 -20.76
C ARG A 255 21.75 -19.75 -19.32
N GLU A 256 22.42 -20.40 -18.37
CA GLU A 256 22.17 -20.19 -16.94
C GLU A 256 22.42 -18.74 -16.55
N ARG A 257 23.53 -18.13 -16.99
CA ARG A 257 23.81 -16.71 -16.74
C ARG A 257 22.78 -15.77 -17.37
N VAL A 258 22.28 -16.06 -18.57
CA VAL A 258 21.23 -15.27 -19.21
C VAL A 258 19.91 -15.40 -18.45
N LYS A 259 19.59 -16.61 -17.96
CA LYS A 259 18.40 -16.86 -17.12
C LYS A 259 18.49 -16.09 -15.81
N ASP A 260 19.65 -16.11 -15.15
CA ASP A 260 19.88 -15.36 -13.92
C ASP A 260 19.81 -13.85 -14.14
N LEU A 261 20.39 -13.32 -15.22
CA LEU A 261 20.28 -11.90 -15.57
C LEU A 261 18.84 -11.47 -15.82
N ARG A 262 18.02 -12.31 -16.46
CA ARG A 262 16.59 -12.02 -16.66
C ARG A 262 15.83 -12.03 -15.35
N ARG A 263 16.05 -13.03 -14.49
CA ARG A 263 15.48 -13.08 -13.14
C ARG A 263 15.81 -11.82 -12.34
N LEU A 264 17.08 -11.42 -12.32
CA LEU A 264 17.52 -10.19 -11.66
C LEU A 264 16.89 -8.94 -12.27
N LEU A 265 16.79 -8.85 -13.59
CA LEU A 265 16.17 -7.71 -14.27
C LEU A 265 14.68 -7.61 -13.94
N ASN A 266 13.99 -8.73 -13.88
CA ASN A 266 12.57 -8.82 -13.52
C ASN A 266 12.33 -8.51 -12.03
N GLU A 267 13.21 -8.99 -11.16
CA GLU A 267 13.22 -8.61 -9.75
C GLU A 267 13.41 -7.09 -9.61
N ILE A 268 14.34 -6.51 -10.37
CA ILE A 268 14.55 -5.05 -10.38
C ILE A 268 13.31 -4.32 -10.93
N GLN A 269 12.68 -4.82 -12.01
CA GLN A 269 11.49 -4.20 -12.59
C GLN A 269 10.30 -4.23 -11.63
N SER A 270 10.03 -5.37 -11.00
CA SER A 270 8.97 -5.52 -10.00
C SER A 270 9.25 -4.66 -8.76
N LEU A 271 10.50 -4.62 -8.29
CA LEU A 271 10.92 -3.69 -7.23
C LEU A 271 10.74 -2.22 -7.64
N GLN A 272 11.04 -1.86 -8.89
CA GLN A 272 10.83 -0.50 -9.40
C GLN A 272 9.34 -0.14 -9.49
N GLN A 273 8.49 -1.06 -9.94
CA GLN A 273 7.04 -0.83 -9.94
C GLN A 273 6.51 -0.68 -8.51
N ARG A 274 6.97 -1.51 -7.56
CA ARG A 274 6.64 -1.40 -6.14
C ARG A 274 7.09 -0.05 -5.57
N GLU A 275 8.31 0.39 -5.86
CA GLU A 275 8.83 1.70 -5.45
C GLU A 275 8.02 2.85 -6.08
N ARG A 276 7.62 2.76 -7.35
CA ARG A 276 6.75 3.76 -8.01
C ARG A 276 5.39 3.84 -7.33
N ARG A 277 4.74 2.70 -7.07
CA ARG A 277 3.46 2.64 -6.33
C ARG A 277 3.63 3.29 -4.95
N ARG A 278 4.70 2.96 -4.24
CA ARG A 278 5.01 3.57 -2.93
C ARG A 278 5.18 5.08 -3.03
N LEU A 279 5.91 5.57 -4.03
CA LEU A 279 6.10 7.01 -4.25
C LEU A 279 4.78 7.72 -4.58
N THR A 280 3.89 7.08 -5.34
CA THR A 280 2.54 7.61 -5.62
C THR A 280 1.72 7.71 -4.34
N VAL A 281 1.65 6.64 -3.54
CA VAL A 281 0.96 6.65 -2.24
C VAL A 281 1.56 7.72 -1.32
N HIS A 282 2.88 7.86 -1.27
CA HIS A 282 3.53 8.92 -0.49
C HIS A 282 3.27 10.33 -0.99
N ALA A 283 3.24 10.53 -2.31
CA ALA A 283 2.94 11.84 -2.87
C ALA A 283 1.52 12.27 -2.49
N GLU A 284 0.55 11.35 -2.55
CA GLU A 284 -0.85 11.63 -2.23
C GLU A 284 -1.09 11.79 -0.72
N THR A 285 -0.49 10.94 0.12
CA THR A 285 -0.54 11.10 1.60
C THR A 285 0.07 12.42 2.04
N ASN A 286 1.22 12.80 1.47
CA ASN A 286 1.90 14.06 1.80
C ASN A 286 1.09 15.28 1.32
N GLU A 287 0.55 15.25 0.10
CA GLU A 287 -0.35 16.32 -0.39
C GLU A 287 -1.56 16.48 0.53
N HIS A 288 -2.13 15.36 0.99
CA HIS A 288 -3.27 15.39 1.89
C HIS A 288 -2.93 15.92 3.28
N SER A 289 -1.81 15.51 3.87
CA SER A 289 -1.34 16.05 5.16
C SER A 289 -1.08 17.56 5.08
N HIS A 290 -0.40 17.99 4.02
CA HIS A 290 -0.12 19.40 3.78
C HIS A 290 -1.42 20.23 3.64
N SER A 291 -2.43 19.71 2.96
CA SER A 291 -3.72 20.40 2.82
C SER A 291 -4.44 20.60 4.16
N ARG A 292 -4.37 19.63 5.09
CA ARG A 292 -4.99 19.73 6.43
C ARG A 292 -4.29 20.78 7.28
N MET A 293 -2.96 20.85 7.23
CA MET A 293 -2.19 21.85 7.94
C MET A 293 -2.53 23.27 7.48
N VAL A 294 -2.64 23.47 6.16
CA VAL A 294 -3.03 24.77 5.57
C VAL A 294 -4.49 25.11 5.89
N LEU A 295 -5.41 24.16 5.84
CA LEU A 295 -6.82 24.42 6.17
C LEU A 295 -7.01 24.76 7.66
N SER A 296 -6.27 24.10 8.57
CA SER A 296 -6.33 24.41 10.00
C SER A 296 -5.82 25.82 10.29
N SER A 297 -4.67 26.21 9.74
CA SER A 297 -4.13 27.57 9.92
C SER A 297 -5.00 28.65 9.27
N LEU A 298 -5.64 28.35 8.13
CA LEU A 298 -6.60 29.24 7.48
C LEU A 298 -7.87 29.39 8.33
N MET A 299 -8.44 28.30 8.84
CA MET A 299 -9.62 28.33 9.72
C MET A 299 -9.34 29.11 11.00
N GLU A 300 -8.16 28.92 11.60
CA GLU A 300 -7.70 29.66 12.76
C GLU A 300 -7.63 31.16 12.46
N THR A 301 -7.04 31.55 11.33
CA THR A 301 -6.96 32.96 10.90
C THR A 301 -8.34 33.56 10.68
N LEU A 302 -9.26 32.85 10.04
CA LEU A 302 -10.64 33.29 9.86
C LEU A 302 -11.39 33.44 11.20
N LEU A 303 -11.15 32.53 12.15
CA LEU A 303 -11.73 32.60 13.49
C LEU A 303 -11.20 33.83 14.24
N PHE A 304 -9.90 34.12 14.15
CA PHE A 304 -9.32 35.34 14.70
C PHE A 304 -9.90 36.61 14.08
N MET A 305 -10.08 36.67 12.76
CA MET A 305 -10.76 37.79 12.09
C MET A 305 -12.21 37.93 12.55
N GLY A 306 -12.93 36.82 12.74
CA GLY A 306 -14.29 36.82 13.26
C GLY A 306 -14.39 37.35 14.70
N VAL A 307 -13.53 36.87 15.60
CA VAL A 307 -13.48 37.30 17.01
C VAL A 307 -13.10 38.77 17.13
N THR A 308 -12.08 39.21 16.40
CA THR A 308 -11.65 40.62 16.40
C THR A 308 -12.74 41.52 15.80
N GLY A 309 -13.39 41.11 14.72
CA GLY A 309 -14.55 41.80 14.16
C GLY A 309 -15.71 41.93 15.17
N PHE A 310 -16.00 40.86 15.91
CA PHE A 310 -17.02 40.86 16.95
C PHE A 310 -16.67 41.77 18.14
N GLN A 311 -15.41 41.80 18.57
CA GLN A 311 -14.92 42.73 19.61
C GLN A 311 -15.07 44.20 19.17
N VAL A 312 -14.70 44.53 17.93
CA VAL A 312 -14.87 45.90 17.41
C VAL A 312 -16.35 46.28 17.31
N TYR A 313 -17.20 45.35 16.87
CA TYR A 313 -18.64 45.56 16.79
C TYR A 313 -19.26 45.83 18.17
N THR A 314 -18.92 45.01 19.17
CA THR A 314 -19.45 45.16 20.54
C THR A 314 -19.01 46.47 21.18
N ILE A 315 -17.75 46.87 21.02
CA ILE A 315 -17.24 48.16 21.49
C ILE A 315 -18.00 49.32 20.82
N ARG A 316 -18.16 49.30 19.49
CA ARG A 316 -18.94 50.34 18.77
C ARG A 316 -20.39 50.42 19.26
N LYS A 317 -21.05 49.27 19.43
CA LYS A 317 -22.42 49.21 19.92
C LYS A 317 -22.53 49.77 21.33
N TRP A 318 -21.56 49.47 22.19
CA TRP A 318 -21.52 49.97 23.57
C TRP A 318 -21.38 51.50 23.62
N PHE A 319 -20.47 52.07 22.83
CA PHE A 319 -20.31 53.53 22.73
C PHE A 319 -21.48 54.25 22.03
N SER A 320 -22.19 53.58 21.11
CA SER A 320 -23.38 54.18 20.47
C SER A 320 -24.59 54.29 21.41
N GLY A 321 -24.66 53.47 22.46
CA GLY A 321 -25.78 53.40 23.39
C GLY A 321 -25.67 54.31 24.63
N ALA A 322 -24.47 54.83 24.91
CA ALA A 322 -24.25 55.78 25.99
C ALA A 322 -23.81 57.13 25.41
N PRO A 323 -24.69 58.13 25.28
CA PRO A 323 -24.24 59.50 25.07
C PRO A 323 -23.41 59.88 26.29
N ALA A 324 -22.09 59.81 26.15
CA ALA A 324 -21.16 60.27 27.16
C ALA A 324 -21.55 61.71 27.49
N LEU A 325 -21.95 61.90 28.76
CA LEU A 325 -22.40 63.16 29.31
C LEU A 325 -21.39 64.27 29.01
N GLY A 326 -21.77 65.15 28.09
CA GLY A 326 -21.33 66.54 28.05
C GLY A 326 -22.53 67.40 28.44
N ARG A 327 -22.71 67.61 29.75
CA ARG A 327 -23.46 68.73 30.29
C ARG A 327 -22.55 69.49 31.24
#